data_AF-A0A9R1KTP5-F1
#
_entry.id   AF-A0A9R1KTP5-F1
#
_cell.length_a   1.000
_cell.length_b   1.000
_cell.length_c   1.000
_cell.angle_alpha   90.00
_cell.angle_beta   90.00
_cell.angle_gamma   90.00
#
_symmetry.space_group_name_H-M   'P 1'
#
loop_
_entity.id
_entity.type
_entity.pdbx_description
1 polymer ?
#
loop_
_entity_poly.entity_id
_entity_poly.type
_entity_poly.pdbx_seq_one_letter_code
_entity_poly.pdbx_strand_id
1 'polypeptide(L)'
;MFPMVTRFMSYGQQTIRATRYIGHSFITTLSHTNLLPITIHYPYEKSITPERFRGRIHFEFDKSIACEVCVHVCLIDLPVVDWRFEKDIKRKQLLNYKYELSTYDRHELNYNQIALSRLPISIMG
;
A
#
# COMPACT_ATOMS: atom_id res chain seq x y z
N MET A 1 -3.80 56.91 32.59
CA MET A 1 -3.26 57.04 31.21
C MET A 1 -2.14 56.04 30.87
N PHE A 2 -1.45 55.42 31.84
CA PHE A 2 -0.37 54.46 31.59
C PHE A 2 -0.75 53.05 31.05
N PRO A 3 -1.89 52.41 31.38
CA PRO A 3 -2.15 51.02 30.96
C PRO A 3 -2.45 50.86 29.47
N MET A 4 -2.90 51.93 28.80
CA MET A 4 -3.15 51.93 27.36
C MET A 4 -1.83 51.94 26.56
N VAL A 5 -0.83 52.67 27.05
CA VAL A 5 0.49 52.78 26.42
C VAL A 5 1.28 51.47 26.57
N THR A 6 1.25 50.84 27.76
CA THR A 6 1.91 49.54 27.97
C THR A 6 1.29 48.42 27.12
N ARG A 7 -0.05 48.45 26.92
CA ARG A 7 -0.75 47.51 26.03
C ARG A 7 -0.38 47.72 24.55
N PHE A 8 -0.19 48.96 24.12
CA PHE A 8 0.28 49.26 22.77
C PHE A 8 1.71 48.75 22.55
N MET A 9 2.60 48.97 23.53
CA MET A 9 3.98 48.47 23.47
C MET A 9 4.06 46.94 23.44
N SER A 10 3.24 46.24 24.25
CA SER A 10 3.22 44.77 24.26
C SER A 10 2.63 44.20 22.96
N TYR A 11 1.60 44.83 22.39
CA TYR A 11 1.05 44.47 21.09
C TYR A 11 2.06 44.67 19.95
N GLY A 12 2.83 45.76 19.98
CA GLY A 12 3.92 46.00 19.04
C GLY A 12 5.02 44.95 19.14
N GLN A 13 5.43 44.59 20.37
CA GLN A 13 6.40 43.52 20.61
C GLN A 13 5.89 42.15 20.12
N GLN A 14 4.61 41.84 20.31
CA GLN A 14 3.99 40.63 19.79
C GLN A 14 3.98 40.61 18.25
N THR A 15 3.62 41.73 17.62
CA THR A 15 3.61 41.87 16.16
C THR A 15 5.01 41.66 15.58
N ILE A 16 6.05 42.26 16.16
CA ILE A 16 7.45 42.09 15.72
C ILE A 16 7.90 40.63 15.84
N ARG A 17 7.54 39.94 16.93
CA ARG A 17 7.83 38.51 17.10
C ARG A 17 7.12 37.68 16.05
N ALA A 18 5.83 37.93 15.83
CA ALA A 18 5.03 37.24 14.81
C ALA A 18 5.61 37.42 13.40
N THR A 19 5.93 38.65 13.01
CA THR A 19 6.54 38.95 11.69
C THR A 19 7.89 38.26 11.53
N ARG A 20 8.72 38.17 12.58
CA ARG A 20 10.00 37.43 12.52
C ARG A 20 9.77 35.94 12.28
N TYR A 21 8.82 35.32 12.98
CA TYR A 21 8.49 33.90 12.76
C TYR A 21 7.97 33.65 11.35
N ILE A 22 7.08 34.52 10.84
CA ILE A 22 6.57 34.43 9.47
C ILE A 22 7.71 34.58 8.45
N GLY A 23 8.61 35.54 8.66
CA GLY A 23 9.77 35.75 7.80
C GLY A 23 10.68 34.53 7.75
N HIS A 24 10.98 33.92 8.91
CA HIS A 24 11.74 32.68 8.97
C HIS A 24 11.04 31.54 8.24
N SER A 25 9.73 31.34 8.46
CA SER A 25 8.95 30.33 7.74
C SER A 25 8.98 30.56 6.22
N PHE A 26 8.85 31.81 5.78
CA PHE A 26 8.89 32.16 4.37
C PHE A 26 10.26 31.85 3.73
N ILE A 27 11.35 32.20 4.41
CA ILE A 27 12.71 31.89 3.96
C ILE A 27 12.89 30.37 3.83
N THR A 28 12.40 29.59 4.81
CA THR A 28 12.45 28.13 4.74
C THR A 28 11.63 27.59 3.56
N THR A 29 10.42 28.09 3.33
CA THR A 29 9.60 27.66 2.18
C THR A 29 10.26 28.00 0.85
N LEU A 30 10.89 29.16 0.73
CA LEU A 30 11.62 29.57 -0.47
C LEU A 30 12.88 28.72 -0.66
N SER A 31 13.56 28.32 0.42
CA SER A 31 14.72 27.42 0.30
C SER A 31 14.34 26.04 -0.25
N HIS A 32 13.12 25.56 0.02
CA HIS A 32 12.61 24.29 -0.52
C HIS A 32 12.31 24.34 -2.02
N THR A 33 12.10 25.51 -2.63
CA THR A 33 11.88 25.60 -4.09
C THR A 33 13.14 25.36 -4.91
N ASN A 34 14.31 25.53 -4.30
CA ASN A 34 15.61 25.31 -4.94
C ASN A 34 16.09 23.86 -4.85
N LEU A 35 15.38 23.00 -4.12
CA LEU A 35 15.67 21.57 -4.05
C LEU A 35 15.05 20.85 -5.24
N LEU A 36 15.74 19.82 -5.73
CA LEU A 36 15.15 18.93 -6.73
C LEU A 36 13.96 18.17 -6.11
N PRO A 37 12.85 18.02 -6.84
CA PRO A 37 11.70 17.28 -6.34
C PRO A 37 12.07 15.79 -6.21
N ILE A 38 11.77 15.20 -5.05
CA ILE A 38 11.91 13.75 -4.79
C ILE A 38 10.74 12.93 -5.35
N THR A 39 9.83 13.58 -6.09
CA THR A 39 8.62 12.96 -6.63
C THR A 39 8.96 11.99 -7.77
N ILE A 40 8.39 10.80 -7.73
CA ILE A 40 8.48 9.82 -8.81
C ILE A 40 7.24 9.99 -9.71
N HIS A 41 7.44 10.14 -11.02
CA HIS A 41 6.36 10.37 -11.96
C HIS A 41 5.62 9.07 -12.33
N TYR A 42 4.71 8.62 -11.47
CA TYR A 42 3.78 7.54 -11.82
C TYR A 42 2.82 8.02 -12.92
N PRO A 43 2.53 7.24 -13.99
CA PRO A 43 2.86 5.82 -14.22
C PRO A 43 4.14 5.57 -15.04
N TYR A 44 4.85 6.62 -15.45
CA TYR A 44 6.00 6.54 -16.35
C TYR A 44 7.27 6.03 -15.65
N GLU A 45 7.47 6.46 -14.41
CA GLU A 45 8.56 6.03 -13.53
C GLU A 45 7.96 5.19 -12.39
N LYS A 46 8.52 4.00 -12.15
CA LYS A 46 8.10 3.12 -11.07
C LYS A 46 9.13 3.15 -9.94
N SER A 47 8.66 3.18 -8.71
CA SER A 47 9.52 3.01 -7.54
C SER A 47 10.09 1.59 -7.48
N ILE A 48 11.35 1.47 -7.08
CA ILE A 48 12.00 0.19 -6.86
C ILE A 48 11.30 -0.51 -5.68
N THR A 49 10.77 -1.72 -5.91
CA THR A 49 10.19 -2.53 -4.84
C THR A 49 11.31 -3.28 -4.11
N PRO A 50 11.30 -3.33 -2.76
CA PRO A 50 12.27 -4.14 -2.02
C PRO A 50 12.04 -5.64 -2.28
N GLU A 51 13.07 -6.47 -2.08
CA GLU A 51 13.01 -7.92 -2.32
C GLU A 51 11.88 -8.62 -1.54
N ARG A 52 11.58 -8.14 -0.33
CA ARG A 52 10.52 -8.68 0.54
C ARG A 52 9.16 -8.00 0.36
N PHE A 53 8.96 -7.27 -0.73
CA PHE A 53 7.67 -6.64 -1.00
C PHE A 53 6.58 -7.69 -1.21
N ARG A 54 5.49 -7.57 -0.46
CA ARG A 54 4.35 -8.49 -0.55
C ARG A 54 3.36 -7.96 -1.59
N GLY A 55 3.54 -8.41 -2.83
CA GLY A 55 2.64 -8.12 -3.95
C GLY A 55 1.49 -9.13 -4.08
N ARG A 56 1.11 -9.42 -5.33
CA ARG A 56 0.13 -10.47 -5.63
C ARG A 56 0.72 -11.85 -5.31
N ILE A 57 -0.12 -12.73 -4.77
CA ILE A 57 0.24 -14.12 -4.49
C ILE A 57 0.31 -14.87 -5.83
N HIS A 58 1.46 -15.48 -6.12
CA HIS A 58 1.58 -16.44 -7.21
C HIS A 58 1.25 -17.84 -6.69
N PHE A 59 0.42 -18.58 -7.42
CA PHE A 59 -0.02 -19.91 -7.01
C PHE A 59 0.17 -20.93 -8.13
N GLU A 60 0.76 -22.07 -7.79
CA GLU A 60 1.05 -23.15 -8.71
C GLU A 60 0.18 -24.37 -8.40
N PHE A 61 -0.63 -24.78 -9.39
CA PHE A 61 -1.66 -25.81 -9.22
C PHE A 61 -1.08 -27.18 -8.94
N ASP A 62 -0.05 -27.56 -9.69
CA ASP A 62 0.52 -28.90 -9.66
C ASP A 62 1.17 -29.25 -8.31
N LYS A 63 1.54 -28.22 -7.53
CA LYS A 63 2.22 -28.37 -6.23
C LYS A 63 1.26 -28.47 -5.05
N SER A 64 -0.01 -28.10 -5.21
CA SER A 64 -0.95 -28.09 -4.10
C SER A 64 -1.41 -29.51 -3.72
N ILE A 65 -1.50 -29.78 -2.42
CA ILE A 65 -2.06 -31.02 -1.85
C ILE A 65 -3.41 -30.81 -1.17
N ALA A 66 -4.03 -29.63 -1.33
CA ALA A 66 -5.30 -29.26 -0.71
C ALA A 66 -5.32 -29.50 0.83
N CYS A 67 -4.31 -28.96 1.53
CA CYS A 67 -4.17 -29.08 2.98
C CYS A 67 -4.95 -28.03 3.78
N GLU A 68 -5.49 -26.99 3.12
CA GLU A 68 -6.29 -25.91 3.74
C GLU A 68 -5.55 -25.04 4.79
N VAL A 69 -4.23 -25.20 4.92
CA VAL A 69 -3.40 -24.37 5.83
C VAL A 69 -3.50 -22.88 5.47
N CYS A 70 -3.59 -22.56 4.18
CA CYS A 70 -3.74 -21.17 3.72
C CYS A 70 -5.05 -20.52 4.17
N VAL A 71 -6.12 -21.30 4.35
CA VAL A 71 -7.41 -20.82 4.87
C VAL A 71 -7.25 -20.51 6.35
N HIS A 72 -6.84 -21.52 7.13
CA HIS A 72 -6.72 -21.42 8.59
C HIS A 72 -5.69 -20.40 9.09
N VAL A 73 -4.62 -20.14 8.32
CA VAL A 73 -3.62 -19.12 8.67
C VAL A 73 -4.09 -17.71 8.26
N CYS A 74 -5.05 -17.60 7.34
CA CYS A 74 -5.58 -16.31 6.94
C CYS A 74 -6.40 -15.69 8.08
N LEU A 75 -6.19 -14.40 8.36
CA LEU A 75 -6.92 -13.70 9.41
C LEU A 75 -8.44 -13.61 9.16
N ILE A 76 -8.86 -13.78 7.90
CA ILE A 76 -10.24 -13.58 7.44
C ILE A 76 -10.76 -14.77 6.63
N ASP A 77 -10.02 -15.89 6.59
CA ASP A 77 -10.38 -17.09 5.79
C ASP A 77 -10.70 -16.77 4.31
N LEU A 78 -9.92 -15.87 3.69
CA LEU A 78 -10.16 -15.40 2.32
C LEU A 78 -10.00 -16.44 1.21
N PRO A 79 -8.97 -17.32 1.22
CA PRO A 79 -8.81 -18.27 0.11
C PRO A 79 -9.86 -19.37 0.19
N VAL A 80 -10.53 -19.61 -0.93
CA VAL A 80 -11.50 -20.72 -1.06
C VAL A 80 -10.84 -21.87 -1.80
N VAL A 81 -10.81 -23.04 -1.16
CA VAL A 81 -10.14 -24.24 -1.64
C VAL A 81 -11.17 -25.34 -1.86
N ASP A 82 -11.46 -25.66 -3.13
CA ASP A 82 -12.32 -26.79 -3.49
C ASP A 82 -11.46 -28.01 -3.82
N TRP A 83 -11.71 -29.15 -3.18
CA TRP A 83 -11.01 -30.40 -3.45
C TRP A 83 -11.96 -31.60 -3.50
N ARG A 84 -11.54 -32.64 -4.21
CA ARG A 84 -12.19 -33.97 -4.21
C ARG A 84 -11.23 -35.02 -3.70
N PHE A 85 -11.76 -35.96 -2.92
CA PHE A 85 -10.99 -37.11 -2.47
C PHE A 85 -11.04 -38.19 -3.54
N GLU A 86 -9.91 -38.50 -4.16
CA GLU A 86 -9.79 -39.64 -5.05
C GLU A 86 -9.51 -40.89 -4.21
N LYS A 87 -10.47 -41.82 -4.15
CA LYS A 87 -10.37 -43.02 -3.30
C LYS A 87 -9.29 -43.99 -3.78
N ASP A 88 -9.07 -44.05 -5.09
CA ASP A 88 -8.13 -44.98 -5.72
C ASP A 88 -6.68 -44.63 -5.37
N ILE A 89 -6.37 -43.33 -5.35
CA ILE A 89 -5.03 -42.80 -5.07
C ILE A 89 -4.89 -42.45 -3.57
N LYS A 90 -5.99 -42.45 -2.81
CA LYS A 90 -6.08 -41.96 -1.42
C LYS A 90 -5.50 -40.56 -1.25
N ARG A 91 -5.68 -39.71 -2.26
CA ARG A 91 -5.12 -38.35 -2.31
C ARG A 91 -6.24 -37.34 -2.58
N LYS A 92 -6.13 -36.17 -1.97
CA LYS A 92 -6.96 -35.01 -2.32
C LYS A 92 -6.49 -34.43 -3.65
N GLN A 93 -7.40 -34.33 -4.62
CA GLN A 93 -7.20 -33.57 -5.85
C GLN A 93 -7.83 -32.19 -5.69
N LEU A 94 -7.05 -31.15 -5.97
CA LEU A 94 -7.53 -29.78 -5.98
C LEU A 94 -8.35 -29.54 -7.25
N LEU A 95 -9.54 -28.95 -7.11
CA LEU A 95 -10.40 -28.57 -8.23
C LEU A 95 -10.30 -27.09 -8.54
N ASN A 96 -10.45 -26.26 -7.51
CA ASN A 96 -10.39 -24.81 -7.63
C ASN A 96 -9.66 -24.23 -6.43
N TYR A 97 -8.87 -23.21 -6.70
CA TYR A 97 -8.34 -22.32 -5.70
C TYR A 97 -8.69 -20.89 -6.10
N LYS A 98 -9.34 -20.16 -5.21
CA LYS A 98 -9.84 -18.81 -5.44
C LYS A 98 -9.32 -17.90 -4.34
N TYR A 99 -8.89 -16.70 -4.73
CA TYR A 99 -8.42 -15.67 -3.80
C TYR A 99 -8.99 -14.32 -4.24
N GLU A 100 -9.73 -13.66 -3.36
CA GLU A 100 -10.32 -12.36 -3.67
C GLU A 100 -9.30 -11.24 -3.42
N LEU A 101 -9.10 -10.36 -4.39
CA LEU A 101 -8.45 -9.07 -4.17
C LEU A 101 -9.55 -7.99 -4.05
N SER A 102 -9.23 -6.79 -3.60
CA SER A 102 -10.18 -5.67 -3.67
C SER A 102 -9.96 -4.88 -4.97
N THR A 103 -10.92 -4.89 -5.90
CA THR A 103 -11.04 -3.90 -6.98
C THR A 103 -12.41 -3.22 -6.91
N TYR A 104 -12.58 -2.18 -7.74
CA TYR A 104 -13.77 -1.35 -7.81
C TYR A 104 -15.05 -2.09 -8.21
N ASP A 105 -14.96 -3.20 -8.98
CA ASP A 105 -16.11 -4.02 -9.35
C ASP A 105 -15.98 -5.44 -8.80
N ARG A 106 -16.93 -5.82 -7.94
CA ARG A 106 -16.87 -7.03 -7.10
C ARG A 106 -17.00 -8.33 -7.90
N HIS A 107 -17.50 -8.27 -9.14
CA HIS A 107 -17.80 -9.46 -9.95
C HIS A 107 -16.72 -9.81 -11.00
N GLU A 108 -15.75 -8.93 -11.27
CA GLU A 108 -14.68 -9.20 -12.25
C GLU A 108 -13.45 -9.91 -11.65
N LEU A 109 -13.47 -10.22 -10.34
CA LEU A 109 -12.25 -10.32 -9.55
C LEU A 109 -12.03 -11.63 -8.80
N ASN A 110 -12.80 -12.67 -9.15
CA ASN A 110 -12.45 -14.00 -8.70
C ASN A 110 -11.20 -14.44 -9.47
N TYR A 111 -10.01 -14.24 -8.89
CA TYR A 111 -8.79 -14.81 -9.42
C TYR A 111 -8.88 -16.32 -9.31
N ASN A 112 -9.38 -16.93 -10.38
CA ASN A 112 -9.37 -18.36 -10.56
C ASN A 112 -7.94 -18.86 -10.64
N GLN A 113 -7.81 -20.17 -10.53
CA GLN A 113 -6.56 -20.88 -10.63
C GLN A 113 -5.62 -20.42 -11.75
N ILE A 114 -6.15 -20.31 -12.96
CA ILE A 114 -5.39 -19.91 -14.16
C ILE A 114 -4.89 -18.46 -14.07
N ALA A 115 -5.55 -17.59 -13.31
CA ALA A 115 -5.16 -16.19 -13.19
C ALA A 115 -4.08 -15.97 -12.12
N LEU A 116 -4.07 -16.79 -11.06
CA LEU A 116 -3.03 -16.78 -10.02
C LEU A 116 -1.72 -17.45 -10.45
N SER A 117 -1.80 -18.38 -11.41
CA SER A 117 -0.61 -19.02 -11.98
C SER A 117 0.12 -18.14 -12.99
N ARG A 118 -0.48 -17.02 -13.42
CA ARG A 118 0.17 -16.06 -14.34
C ARG A 118 1.41 -15.47 -13.66
N LEU A 119 2.50 -15.42 -14.43
CA LEU A 119 3.72 -14.80 -13.95
C LEU A 119 3.45 -13.36 -13.51
N PRO A 120 4.01 -12.92 -12.37
CA PRO A 120 3.93 -11.53 -11.98
C PRO A 120 4.57 -10.68 -13.08
N ILE A 121 3.96 -9.54 -13.37
CA ILE A 121 4.57 -8.54 -14.27
C ILE A 121 5.93 -8.19 -13.67
N SER A 122 7.00 -8.32 -14.44
CA SER A 122 8.32 -7.94 -13.96
C SER A 122 8.28 -6.47 -13.57
N ILE A 123 8.39 -6.21 -12.27
CA ILE A 123 8.55 -4.87 -11.72
C ILE A 123 10.03 -4.46 -11.75
N MET A 124 10.87 -5.24 -12.43
CA MET A 124 12.28 -4.99 -12.59
C MET A 124 12.50 -3.78 -13.51
N GLY A 125 12.84 -2.66 -12.89
CA GLY A 125 13.75 -1.65 -13.44
C GLY A 125 15.14 -1.88 -12.90
#